data_AF-A0A1J5PMR6-F1
#
_entry.id   AF-A0A1J5PMR6-F1
#
_cell.length_a   1.000
_cell.length_b   1.000
_cell.length_c   1.000
_cell.angle_alpha   90.00
_cell.angle_beta   90.00
_cell.angle_gamma   90.00
#
_symmetry.space_group_name_H-M   'P 1'
#
loop_
_entity.id
_entity.type
_entity.pdbx_description
1 polymer ?
#
loop_
_entity_poly.entity_id
_entity_poly.type
_entity_poly.pdbx_seq_one_letter_code
_entity_poly.pdbx_strand_id
1 'polypeptide(L)'
;MPHSRGYFLSLFRNVGAHPEIAAETGSIEMLRSLVANGHGVGLLATDVPYDLTYDGRSVISRPVAGAPLPSRVVLIRSARVRPTSSMTRFTALTRERIGV
;
A
#
# COMPACT_ATOMS: atom_id res chain seq x y z
N MET A 1 -6.67 -6.78 7.59
CA MET A 1 -7.03 -6.00 6.39
C MET A 1 -7.63 -6.94 5.33
N PRO A 2 -8.95 -7.16 5.32
CA PRO A 2 -9.55 -8.26 4.55
C PRO A 2 -9.37 -8.16 3.02
N HIS A 3 -9.16 -6.95 2.46
CA HIS A 3 -9.00 -6.77 1.01
C HIS A 3 -7.56 -6.77 0.51
N SER A 4 -6.58 -6.38 1.32
CA SER A 4 -5.18 -6.21 0.86
C SER A 4 -4.52 -7.55 0.53
N ARG A 5 -4.77 -8.60 1.33
CA ARG A 5 -4.26 -9.95 1.08
C ARG A 5 -4.70 -10.49 -0.28
N GLY A 6 -6.00 -10.36 -0.59
CA GLY A 6 -6.58 -10.82 -1.86
C GLY A 6 -5.96 -10.12 -3.07
N TYR A 7 -5.65 -8.83 -2.95
CA TYR A 7 -4.93 -8.05 -3.95
C TYR A 7 -3.50 -8.58 -4.16
N PHE A 8 -2.69 -8.72 -3.11
CA PHE A 8 -1.30 -9.19 -3.30
C PHE A 8 -1.24 -10.61 -3.87
N LEU A 9 -2.12 -11.51 -3.41
CA LEU A 9 -2.20 -12.85 -3.98
C LEU A 9 -2.71 -12.87 -5.43
N SER A 10 -3.51 -11.89 -5.85
CA SER A 10 -3.95 -11.82 -7.25
C SER A 10 -2.80 -11.49 -8.20
N LEU A 11 -1.79 -10.73 -7.75
CA LEU A 11 -0.59 -10.43 -8.53
C LEU A 11 0.15 -11.70 -8.97
N PHE A 12 0.30 -12.67 -8.06
CA PHE A 12 0.91 -13.96 -8.38
C PHE A 12 0.03 -14.82 -9.29
N ARG A 13 -1.28 -14.88 -9.02
CA ARG A 13 -2.22 -15.63 -9.87
C ARG A 13 -2.23 -15.13 -11.31
N ASN A 14 -2.12 -13.82 -11.52
CA ASN A 14 -2.10 -13.22 -12.85
C ASN A 14 -0.91 -13.68 -13.71
N VAL A 15 0.17 -14.15 -13.10
CA VAL A 15 1.36 -14.68 -13.78
C VAL A 15 1.52 -16.20 -13.63
N GLY A 16 0.48 -16.89 -13.13
CA GLY A 16 0.53 -18.35 -12.91
C GLY A 16 1.45 -18.80 -11.76
N ALA A 17 1.90 -17.88 -10.91
CA ALA A 17 2.79 -18.16 -9.80
C ALA A 17 2.02 -18.45 -8.50
N HIS A 18 2.64 -19.24 -7.63
CA HIS A 18 2.12 -19.58 -6.30
C HIS A 18 3.19 -19.22 -5.25
N PRO A 19 2.99 -18.17 -4.45
CA PRO A 19 3.96 -17.76 -3.45
C PRO A 19 3.94 -18.69 -2.24
N GLU A 20 5.12 -18.94 -1.66
CA GLU A 20 5.23 -19.47 -0.30
C GLU A 20 5.09 -18.31 0.69
N ILE A 21 4.15 -18.44 1.64
CA ILE A 21 3.86 -17.37 2.60
C ILE A 21 4.69 -17.60 3.87
N ALA A 22 5.84 -16.93 3.96
CA ALA A 22 6.71 -16.99 5.14
C ALA A 22 6.09 -16.29 6.37
N ALA A 23 5.36 -15.19 6.17
CA ALA A 23 4.67 -14.46 7.23
C ALA A 23 3.54 -13.58 6.66
N GLU A 24 2.52 -13.32 7.48
CA GLU A 24 1.48 -12.32 7.20
C GLU A 24 1.47 -11.25 8.31
N THR A 25 1.42 -9.97 7.93
CA THR A 25 1.32 -8.86 8.88
C THR A 25 0.49 -7.72 8.33
N GLY A 26 -0.22 -7.01 9.21
CA GLY A 26 -0.94 -5.78 8.89
C GLY A 26 -0.09 -4.51 9.06
N SER A 27 1.15 -4.63 9.52
CA SER A 27 2.06 -3.51 9.79
C SER A 27 3.10 -3.38 8.67
N ILE A 28 3.19 -2.18 8.08
CA ILE A 28 4.20 -1.84 7.07
C ILE A 28 5.61 -2.03 7.63
N GLU A 29 5.86 -1.52 8.84
CA GLU A 29 7.19 -1.59 9.44
C GLU A 29 7.57 -2.99 9.90
N MET A 30 6.60 -3.80 10.35
CA MET A 30 6.90 -5.21 10.65
C MET A 30 7.31 -5.97 9.38
N LEU A 31 6.62 -5.74 8.26
CA LEU A 31 6.99 -6.33 6.97
C LEU A 31 8.39 -5.87 6.55
N ARG A 32 8.68 -4.57 6.65
CA ARG A 32 10.00 -4.02 6.31
C ARG A 32 11.11 -4.62 7.17
N SER A 33 10.93 -4.69 8.49
CA SER A 33 11.90 -5.34 9.39
C SER A 33 12.08 -6.83 9.08
N LEU A 34 11.02 -7.57 8.76
CA LEU A 34 11.15 -8.98 8.36
C LEU A 34 12.02 -9.14 7.09
N VAL A 35 11.79 -8.30 6.07
CA VAL A 35 12.62 -8.29 4.85
C VAL A 35 14.06 -7.91 5.17
N ALA A 36 14.28 -6.88 6.00
CA ALA A 36 15.62 -6.43 6.41
C ALA A 36 16.40 -7.49 7.20
N ASN A 37 15.68 -8.43 7.85
CA ASN A 37 16.25 -9.55 8.58
C ASN A 37 16.36 -10.84 7.75
N GLY A 38 16.08 -10.80 6.45
CA GLY A 38 16.29 -11.94 5.57
C GLY A 38 15.16 -12.98 5.54
N HIS A 39 13.95 -12.63 6.02
CA HIS A 39 12.78 -13.51 5.96
C HIS A 39 12.12 -13.58 4.57
N GLY A 40 12.77 -13.07 3.52
CA GLY A 40 12.30 -13.08 2.14
C GLY A 40 12.02 -11.68 1.59
N VAL A 41 11.04 -11.58 0.69
CA VAL A 41 10.59 -10.33 0.07
C VAL A 41 9.19 -9.95 0.54
N GLY A 42 8.89 -8.66 0.55
CA GLY A 42 7.59 -8.13 0.92
C GLY A 42 6.97 -7.31 -0.21
N LEU A 43 5.64 -7.28 -0.28
CA LEU A 43 4.89 -6.44 -1.20
C LEU A 43 4.16 -5.34 -0.43
N LEU A 44 4.27 -4.10 -0.93
CA LEU A 44 3.59 -2.94 -0.39
C LEU A 44 2.87 -2.21 -1.53
N ALA A 45 1.67 -1.71 -1.25
CA ALA A 45 0.96 -0.80 -2.15
C ALA A 45 1.34 0.67 -1.88
N THR A 46 1.88 0.95 -0.68
CA THR A 46 2.35 2.26 -0.27
C THR A 46 3.85 2.36 -0.52
N ASP A 47 4.27 3.41 -1.20
CA ASP A 47 5.69 3.74 -1.30
C ASP A 47 6.18 4.40 -0.01
N VAL A 48 7.30 3.90 0.52
CA VAL A 48 7.90 4.39 1.76
C VAL A 48 9.22 5.06 1.39
N PRO A 49 9.34 6.40 1.52
CA PRO A 49 10.43 7.19 0.92
C PRO A 49 11.74 7.12 1.70
N TYR A 50 11.93 6.07 2.49
CA TYR A 50 13.13 5.85 3.30
C TYR A 50 13.44 4.35 3.40
N ASP A 51 14.72 4.04 3.52
CA ASP A 51 15.22 2.67 3.49
C ASP A 51 15.42 2.08 4.89
N LEU A 52 15.57 2.93 5.91
CA LEU A 52 15.77 2.50 7.30
C LEU A 52 14.49 1.91 7.89
N THR A 53 14.60 0.75 8.52
CA THR A 53 13.53 0.07 9.26
C THR A 53 13.65 0.36 10.75
N TYR A 54 12.60 0.08 11.52
CA TYR A 54 12.57 0.39 12.96
C TYR A 54 13.62 -0.37 13.79
N ASP A 55 14.11 -1.50 13.31
CA ASP A 55 15.21 -2.27 13.93
C ASP A 55 16.60 -1.84 13.43
N GLY A 56 16.69 -0.71 12.72
CA GLY A 56 17.95 -0.08 12.31
C GLY A 56 18.63 -0.70 11.08
N ARG A 57 17.95 -1.61 10.38
CA ARG A 57 18.44 -2.22 9.13
C ARG A 57 17.88 -1.47 7.92
N SER A 58 18.40 -1.77 6.73
CA SER A 58 17.94 -1.14 5.49
C SER A 58 17.24 -2.12 4.57
N VAL A 59 16.23 -1.64 3.84
CA VAL A 59 15.55 -2.34 2.75
C VAL A 59 15.58 -1.49 1.49
N ILE A 60 15.52 -2.12 0.32
CA ILE A 60 15.47 -1.42 -0.97
C ILE A 60 14.09 -1.61 -1.58
N SER A 61 13.44 -0.51 -1.96
CA SER A 61 12.19 -0.55 -2.72
C SER A 61 12.45 -0.78 -4.21
N ARG A 62 11.69 -1.69 -4.82
CA ARG A 62 11.80 -2.04 -6.24
C ARG A 62 10.40 -2.05 -6.88
N PRO A 63 10.21 -1.39 -8.04
CA PRO A 63 8.96 -1.49 -8.77
C PRO A 63 8.66 -2.94 -9.17
N VAL A 64 7.41 -3.36 -9.00
CA VAL A 64 6.93 -4.64 -9.51
C VAL A 64 6.77 -4.54 -11.03
N ALA A 65 7.38 -5.47 -11.77
CA ALA A 65 7.25 -5.54 -13.23
C ALA A 65 5.82 -5.91 -13.65
N GLY A 66 5.45 -5.60 -14.90
CA GLY A 66 4.17 -6.03 -15.48
C GLY A 66 2.96 -5.13 -15.19
N ALA A 67 3.19 -3.89 -14.76
CA ALA A 67 2.16 -2.87 -14.56
C ALA A 67 0.94 -3.37 -13.75
N PRO A 68 1.13 -3.75 -12.47
CA PRO A 68 0.03 -4.22 -11.63
C PRO A 68 -1.08 -3.17 -11.55
N LEU A 69 -2.34 -3.62 -11.38
CA LEU A 69 -3.47 -2.70 -11.23
C LEU A 69 -3.19 -1.71 -10.09
N PRO A 70 -3.26 -0.39 -10.36
CA PRO A 70 -2.91 0.61 -9.37
C PRO A 70 -3.94 0.61 -8.24
N SER A 71 -3.47 0.65 -6.99
CA SER A 71 -4.31 0.97 -5.85
C SER A 71 -4.72 2.45 -5.93
N ARG A 72 -6.03 2.72 -6.00
CA ARG A 72 -6.55 4.09 -6.04
C ARG A 72 -6.98 4.53 -4.65
N VAL A 73 -6.46 5.67 -4.20
CA VAL A 73 -7.02 6.41 -3.07
C VAL A 73 -8.16 7.26 -3.61
N VAL A 74 -9.30 7.29 -2.91
CA VAL A 74 -10.49 8.04 -3.35
C VAL A 74 -11.09 8.81 -2.19
N LEU A 75 -11.69 9.96 -2.51
CA LEU A 75 -12.53 10.71 -1.57
C LEU A 75 -13.98 10.23 -1.69
N ILE A 76 -14.55 9.81 -0.56
CA ILE A 76 -15.94 9.36 -0.49
C ILE A 76 -16.70 10.23 0.50
N ARG A 77 -17.89 10.68 0.12
CA ARG A 77 -18.85 11.35 1.00
C ARG A 77 -20.25 10.80 0.78
N SER A 78 -21.13 10.97 1.77
CA SER A 78 -22.55 10.70 1.59
C SER A 78 -23.15 11.65 0.55
N ALA A 79 -23.92 11.09 -0.39
CA ALA A 79 -24.71 11.89 -1.33
C ALA A 79 -25.87 12.62 -0.65
N ARG A 80 -26.33 12.13 0.50
CA ARG A 80 -27.49 12.66 1.24
C ARG A 80 -27.14 13.88 2.09
N VAL A 81 -25.86 14.11 2.36
CA VAL A 81 -25.39 15.19 3.24
C VAL A 81 -24.87 16.33 2.37
N ARG A 82 -25.42 17.53 2.58
CA ARG A 82 -24.90 18.75 1.97
C ARG A 82 -23.49 19.02 2.49
N PRO A 83 -22.47 19.23 1.64
CA PRO A 83 -21.12 19.48 2.10
C PRO A 83 -21.05 20.74 2.97
N THR A 84 -20.39 20.64 4.11
CA THR A 84 -20.01 21.82 4.92
C THR A 84 -18.90 22.60 4.22
N SER A 85 -18.63 23.83 4.65
CA SER A 85 -17.49 24.61 4.18
C SER A 85 -16.16 23.86 4.37
N SER A 86 -15.98 23.20 5.53
CA SER A 86 -14.79 22.38 5.82
C SER A 86 -14.66 21.19 4.88
N MET A 87 -15.76 20.49 4.57
CA MET A 87 -15.73 19.38 3.60
C MET A 87 -15.35 19.85 2.20
N THR A 88 -15.91 20.99 1.76
CA THR A 88 -15.58 21.58 0.45
C THR A 88 -14.11 21.99 0.40
N ARG A 89 -13.60 22.65 1.44
CA ARG A 89 -12.20 23.08 1.50
C ARG A 89 -11.23 21.89 1.57
N PHE A 90 -11.55 20.88 2.37
CA PHE A 90 -10.77 19.65 2.46
C PHE A 90 -10.73 18.92 1.12
N THR A 91 -11.87 18.78 0.43
CA THR A 91 -11.92 18.16 -0.90
C THR A 91 -11.05 18.90 -1.91
N ALA A 92 -11.12 20.23 -1.93
CA ALA A 92 -10.29 21.05 -2.82
C ALA A 92 -8.79 20.87 -2.53
N LEU A 93 -8.40 20.93 -1.25
CA LEU A 93 -7.01 20.77 -0.82
C LEU A 93 -6.44 19.38 -1.19
N THR A 94 -7.20 18.32 -0.93
CA THR A 94 -6.76 16.95 -1.23
C THR A 94 -6.63 16.73 -2.74
N ARG A 95 -7.52 17.30 -3.56
CA ARG A 95 -7.42 17.24 -5.02
C ARG A 95 -6.16 17.97 -5.53
N GLU A 96 -5.86 19.13 -4.97
CA GLU A 96 -4.65 19.92 -5.29
C GLU A 96 -3.36 19.19 -4.90
N ARG A 97 -3.33 18.58 -3.71
CA ARG A 97 -2.08 18.06 -3.11
C ARG A 97 -1.80 16.59 -3.37
N ILE A 98 -2.84 15.77 -3.50
CA ILE A 98 -2.73 14.29 -3.58
C ILE A 98 -3.22 13.78 -4.94
N GLY A 99 -3.96 14.58 -5.72
CA GLY A 99 -4.42 14.21 -7.06
C GLY A 99 -5.58 13.22 -7.10
N VAL A 100 -6.36 13.14 -6.00
CA VAL A 100 -7.56 12.30 -5.87
C VAL A 100 -8.88 13.06 -6.13
#